data_AF-A0A7C3DQV3-F1
#
_entry.id   AF-A0A7C3DQV3-F1
#
_cell.length_a   1.000
_cell.length_b   1.000
_cell.length_c   1.000
_cell.angle_alpha   90.00
_cell.angle_beta   90.00
_cell.angle_gamma   90.00
#
_symmetry.space_group_name_H-M   'P 1'
#
loop_
_entity.id
_entity.type
_entity.pdbx_description
1 polymer ?
#
loop_
_entity_poly.entity_id
_entity_poly.type
_entity_poly.pdbx_seq_one_letter_code
_entity_poly.pdbx_strand_id
1 'polypeptide(L)'
;MPHLGTPAAPGLTRRMLLSSLAAAPLARRAGAAAADDYRIYTQPPRLFLNPRRLRLLRRERERDSMRWRQFDALLAGGVRMPEEGFAWALHYQASQNPASGKRAVDWALNDPHAGLRQLALVYDWCQELLDSRQRTVLAGRLRRELAAAPPAGISATRSRVLAAAALAGDAPGDAAAELRRVIEDWWEKRIAPGLKSGAQPIPRTETLALFELLHAVRDNTQIELRDGARRYFASLPFYHLLSYYPATYPAAENDYRIPAFTGAGQPDLERAALSRAAELAMVAYDTNAEENQFLQGWLIHDRFLLRGPFGIPYEYLWANPYQPGLSYTHVPLLHHEPAAGRLFIRSSWDEDAVWFGLFDGEMQVFEQGAITVLDPRRPREALAIGDVTLLFGERGMKFNQGREPSGKFFILGLKPGAVYNVEVDDEELRQERADSGGTLPLSFPPGGTAGVRLYPPRWP
;
A
#
# COMPACT_ATOMS: atom_id res chain seq x y z
N MET A 1 -80.27 -28.63 53.93
CA MET A 1 -80.24 -28.79 55.39
C MET A 1 -78.78 -28.98 55.83
N PRO A 2 -78.33 -28.40 56.94
CA PRO A 2 -78.01 -26.98 57.12
C PRO A 2 -76.52 -26.75 57.51
N HIS A 3 -76.09 -25.47 57.47
CA HIS A 3 -75.22 -24.75 58.44
C HIS A 3 -74.00 -25.48 59.08
N LEU A 4 -72.75 -24.99 59.07
CA LEU A 4 -72.23 -23.67 59.54
C LEU A 4 -70.69 -23.62 59.33
N GLY A 5 -70.10 -22.42 59.26
CA GLY A 5 -68.78 -22.15 59.85
C GLY A 5 -67.65 -21.61 58.95
N THR A 6 -67.61 -20.29 58.76
CA THR A 6 -66.42 -19.46 58.42
C THR A 6 -65.52 -19.22 59.66
N PRO A 7 -64.37 -18.49 59.61
CA PRO A 7 -63.37 -18.23 58.55
C PRO A 7 -61.90 -18.32 59.06
N ALA A 8 -60.89 -18.16 58.16
CA ALA A 8 -59.71 -17.28 58.31
C ALA A 8 -58.55 -17.71 57.38
N ALA A 9 -58.06 -16.76 56.58
CA ALA A 9 -56.87 -16.84 55.73
C ALA A 9 -55.66 -16.18 56.45
N PRO A 10 -54.51 -15.86 55.83
CA PRO A 10 -53.85 -16.34 54.60
C PRO A 10 -52.35 -16.65 54.83
N GLY A 11 -51.62 -17.16 53.82
CA GLY A 11 -50.15 -17.05 53.85
C GLY A 11 -49.36 -17.88 52.85
N LEU A 12 -48.82 -17.17 51.85
CA LEU A 12 -47.46 -17.32 51.31
C LEU A 12 -47.07 -18.57 50.49
N THR A 13 -47.05 -18.32 49.18
CA THR A 13 -45.91 -18.52 48.26
C THR A 13 -45.30 -19.92 48.14
N ARG A 14 -45.89 -20.63 47.16
CA ARG A 14 -45.28 -21.51 46.15
C ARG A 14 -43.76 -21.71 46.24
N ARG A 15 -43.38 -22.88 46.77
CA ARG A 15 -42.01 -23.44 46.72
C ARG A 15 -41.64 -23.94 45.32
N MET A 16 -40.38 -23.69 45.00
CA MET A 16 -39.48 -24.29 44.01
C MET A 16 -39.74 -25.75 43.63
N LEU A 17 -39.63 -26.05 42.33
CA LEU A 17 -38.61 -26.94 41.76
C LEU A 17 -38.87 -27.12 40.25
N LEU A 18 -37.93 -26.67 39.41
CA LEU A 18 -37.34 -27.45 38.32
C LEU A 18 -36.32 -26.59 37.58
N SER A 19 -35.07 -26.79 37.99
CA SER A 19 -33.89 -26.41 37.25
C SER A 19 -33.72 -27.32 36.03
N SER A 20 -33.02 -26.78 35.03
CA SER A 20 -32.33 -27.43 33.90
C SER A 20 -33.04 -27.45 32.53
N LEU A 21 -32.23 -27.10 31.52
CA LEU A 21 -32.44 -27.03 30.06
C LEU A 21 -32.96 -25.70 29.49
N ALA A 22 -32.03 -24.78 29.20
CA ALA A 22 -31.91 -24.11 27.89
C ALA A 22 -30.88 -22.95 27.94
N ALA A 23 -29.59 -23.27 28.05
CA ALA A 23 -28.51 -22.32 27.81
C ALA A 23 -27.75 -22.69 26.53
N ALA A 24 -28.43 -22.69 25.38
CA ALA A 24 -27.81 -22.63 24.05
C ALA A 24 -28.90 -22.44 22.97
N PRO A 25 -29.18 -21.20 22.53
CA PRO A 25 -28.92 -20.92 21.11
C PRO A 25 -28.41 -19.50 20.80
N LEU A 26 -28.20 -18.62 21.79
CA LEU A 26 -27.88 -17.20 21.52
C LEU A 26 -26.46 -16.98 20.97
N ALA A 27 -25.48 -17.83 21.31
CA ALA A 27 -24.13 -17.73 20.74
C ALA A 27 -24.07 -18.11 19.24
N ARG A 28 -24.99 -18.98 18.77
CA ARG A 28 -24.99 -19.46 17.38
C ARG A 28 -25.60 -18.45 16.39
N ARG A 29 -26.46 -17.55 16.87
CA ARG A 29 -27.08 -16.49 16.05
C ARG A 29 -26.16 -15.28 15.84
N ALA A 30 -25.36 -14.90 16.84
CA ALA A 30 -24.37 -13.83 16.70
C ALA A 30 -23.22 -14.22 15.73
N GLY A 31 -22.75 -15.47 15.79
CA GLY A 31 -21.73 -15.98 14.86
C GLY A 31 -22.22 -16.16 13.42
N ALA A 32 -23.52 -16.44 13.21
CA ALA A 32 -24.10 -16.58 11.88
C ALA A 32 -24.36 -15.25 11.18
N ALA A 33 -24.78 -14.21 11.94
CA ALA A 33 -24.92 -12.85 11.40
C ALA A 33 -23.55 -12.24 11.04
N ALA A 34 -22.55 -12.37 11.92
CA ALA A 34 -21.19 -11.90 11.64
C ALA A 34 -20.48 -12.69 10.53
N ALA A 35 -20.87 -13.95 10.27
CA ALA A 35 -20.34 -14.71 9.14
C ALA A 35 -20.96 -14.30 7.79
N ASP A 36 -22.12 -13.64 7.81
CA ASP A 36 -22.78 -13.15 6.60
C ASP A 36 -22.08 -11.90 6.05
N ASP A 37 -21.51 -11.07 6.94
CA ASP A 37 -20.82 -9.82 6.60
C ASP A 37 -19.54 -10.02 5.76
N TYR A 38 -18.95 -11.22 5.78
CA TYR A 38 -17.72 -11.56 5.05
C TYR A 38 -17.96 -12.45 3.83
N ARG A 39 -19.21 -12.75 3.49
CA ARG A 39 -19.52 -13.55 2.30
C ARG A 39 -19.39 -12.71 1.04
N ILE A 40 -18.85 -13.36 0.00
CA ILE A 40 -18.73 -12.76 -1.33
C ILE A 40 -19.88 -13.27 -2.20
N TYR A 41 -20.69 -12.33 -2.67
CA TYR A 41 -21.87 -12.60 -3.51
C TYR A 41 -21.64 -12.28 -4.99
N THR A 42 -20.50 -11.69 -5.35
CA THR A 42 -20.13 -11.38 -6.73
C THR A 42 -19.88 -12.66 -7.54
N GLN A 43 -20.01 -12.56 -8.86
CA GLN A 43 -19.66 -13.63 -9.80
C GLN A 43 -18.29 -13.39 -10.43
N PRO A 44 -17.59 -14.43 -10.91
CA PRO A 44 -16.32 -14.26 -11.60
C PRO A 44 -16.44 -13.50 -12.92
N PRO A 45 -15.39 -12.77 -13.33
CA PRO A 45 -14.15 -12.55 -12.57
C PRO A 45 -14.37 -11.57 -11.39
N ARG A 46 -13.94 -11.97 -10.19
CA ARG A 46 -14.04 -11.22 -8.93
C ARG A 46 -12.79 -10.43 -8.59
N LEU A 47 -11.64 -10.90 -9.08
CA LEU A 47 -10.34 -10.33 -8.74
C LEU A 47 -9.98 -9.23 -9.73
N PHE A 48 -9.97 -7.99 -9.27
CA PHE A 48 -9.53 -6.77 -9.98
C PHE A 48 -10.33 -6.39 -11.25
N LEU A 49 -11.06 -7.33 -11.84
CA LEU A 49 -11.79 -7.19 -13.09
C LEU A 49 -13.28 -7.02 -12.85
N ASN A 50 -13.65 -6.11 -11.95
CA ASN A 50 -15.04 -5.71 -11.80
C ASN A 50 -15.64 -5.28 -13.16
N PRO A 51 -16.97 -5.32 -13.34
CA PRO A 51 -17.58 -5.14 -14.66
C PRO A 51 -17.18 -3.85 -15.37
N ARG A 52 -16.93 -2.77 -14.60
CA ARG A 52 -16.45 -1.49 -15.15
C ARG A 52 -15.05 -1.64 -15.71
N ARG A 53 -14.11 -2.22 -14.96
CA ARG A 53 -12.73 -2.36 -15.42
C ARG A 53 -12.59 -3.31 -16.60
N LEU A 54 -13.24 -4.47 -16.54
CA LEU A 54 -13.21 -5.42 -17.64
C LEU A 54 -13.71 -4.80 -18.95
N ARG A 55 -14.75 -3.97 -18.87
CA ARG A 55 -15.25 -3.19 -20.02
C ARG A 55 -14.21 -2.20 -20.56
N LEU A 56 -13.46 -1.52 -19.69
CA LEU A 56 -12.40 -0.59 -20.11
C LEU A 56 -11.26 -1.33 -20.81
N LEU A 57 -10.81 -2.47 -20.28
CA LEU A 57 -9.77 -3.29 -20.92
C LEU A 57 -10.21 -3.78 -22.31
N ARG A 58 -11.42 -4.31 -22.43
CA ARG A 58 -11.97 -4.76 -23.73
C ARG A 58 -12.07 -3.61 -24.73
N ARG A 59 -12.39 -2.39 -24.27
CA ARG A 59 -12.38 -1.19 -25.11
C ARG A 59 -10.97 -0.78 -25.54
N GLU A 60 -9.96 -0.89 -24.68
CA GLU A 60 -8.56 -0.66 -25.06
C GLU A 60 -8.14 -1.58 -26.21
N ARG A 61 -8.54 -2.86 -26.15
CA ARG A 61 -8.35 -3.81 -27.25
C ARG A 61 -9.11 -3.39 -28.51
N GLU A 62 -10.40 -3.08 -28.40
CA GLU A 62 -11.24 -2.70 -29.55
C GLU A 62 -10.74 -1.43 -30.26
N ARG A 63 -10.12 -0.53 -29.50
CA ARG A 63 -9.50 0.71 -30.00
C ARG A 63 -8.07 0.51 -30.50
N ASP A 64 -7.54 -0.70 -30.39
CA ASP A 64 -6.16 -1.02 -30.74
C ASP A 64 -5.14 -0.08 -30.05
N SER A 65 -5.36 0.15 -28.75
CA SER A 65 -4.55 1.08 -27.97
C SER A 65 -3.08 0.68 -27.97
N MET A 66 -2.17 1.64 -27.76
CA MET A 66 -0.73 1.36 -27.71
C MET A 66 -0.40 0.29 -26.66
N ARG A 67 -1.03 0.34 -25.48
CA ARG A 67 -0.83 -0.65 -24.40
C ARG A 67 -1.30 -2.04 -24.82
N TRP A 68 -2.47 -2.12 -25.46
CA TRP A 68 -2.97 -3.39 -26.00
C TRP A 68 -2.02 -3.96 -27.05
N ARG A 69 -1.63 -3.17 -28.06
CA ARG A 69 -0.73 -3.62 -29.13
C ARG A 69 0.59 -4.15 -28.59
N GLN A 70 1.19 -3.48 -27.61
CA GLN A 70 2.43 -3.93 -27.00
C GLN A 70 2.25 -5.23 -26.24
N PHE A 71 1.17 -5.33 -25.44
CA PHE A 71 0.88 -6.54 -24.68
C PHE A 71 0.61 -7.74 -25.60
N ASP A 72 -0.24 -7.55 -26.61
CA ASP A 72 -0.60 -8.56 -27.59
C ASP A 72 0.61 -8.99 -28.43
N ALA A 73 1.44 -8.05 -28.90
CA ALA A 73 2.63 -8.35 -29.69
C ALA A 73 3.64 -9.22 -28.94
N LEU A 74 3.84 -9.00 -27.63
CA LEU A 74 4.74 -9.83 -26.83
C LEU A 74 4.22 -11.27 -26.71
N LEU A 75 2.92 -11.44 -26.45
CA LEU A 75 2.31 -12.76 -26.33
C LEU A 75 2.21 -13.48 -27.68
N ALA A 76 1.80 -12.79 -28.74
CA ALA A 76 1.74 -13.31 -30.10
C ALA A 76 3.14 -13.67 -30.64
N GLY A 77 4.15 -12.88 -30.27
CA GLY A 77 5.56 -13.13 -30.58
C GLY A 77 6.19 -14.29 -29.77
N GLY A 78 5.43 -14.90 -28.86
CA GLY A 78 5.91 -16.04 -28.06
C GLY A 78 6.92 -15.66 -26.98
N VAL A 79 6.98 -14.39 -26.57
CA VAL A 79 7.87 -13.93 -25.51
C VAL A 79 7.49 -14.61 -24.20
N ARG A 80 8.50 -15.11 -23.46
CA ARG A 80 8.29 -15.69 -22.14
C ARG A 80 8.00 -14.59 -21.13
N MET A 81 6.81 -14.65 -20.53
CA MET A 81 6.40 -13.71 -19.50
C MET A 81 6.92 -14.18 -18.14
N PRO A 82 7.47 -13.30 -17.28
CA PRO A 82 7.90 -13.71 -15.93
C PRO A 82 6.74 -14.21 -15.04
N GLU A 83 5.54 -13.64 -15.22
CA GLU A 83 4.30 -14.07 -14.57
C GLU A 83 3.31 -14.62 -15.62
N GLU A 84 3.61 -15.82 -16.14
CA GLU A 84 2.86 -16.43 -17.25
C GLU A 84 1.36 -16.59 -16.95
N GLY A 85 1.00 -17.09 -15.76
CA GLY A 85 -0.40 -17.29 -15.37
C GLY A 85 -1.18 -15.99 -15.37
N PHE A 86 -0.59 -14.93 -14.80
CA PHE A 86 -1.20 -13.60 -14.79
C PHE A 86 -1.34 -13.03 -16.21
N ALA A 87 -0.28 -13.07 -17.01
CA ALA A 87 -0.28 -12.50 -18.36
C ALA A 87 -1.30 -13.19 -19.28
N TRP A 88 -1.29 -14.53 -19.36
CA TRP A 88 -2.19 -15.25 -20.24
C TRP A 88 -3.66 -15.16 -19.82
N ALA A 89 -3.94 -15.17 -18.50
CA ALA A 89 -5.30 -14.99 -18.01
C ALA A 89 -5.82 -13.56 -18.27
N LEU A 90 -4.98 -12.53 -18.12
CA LEU A 90 -5.35 -11.15 -18.44
C LEU A 90 -5.67 -10.99 -19.93
N HIS A 91 -4.82 -11.58 -20.79
CA HIS A 91 -5.02 -11.57 -22.23
C HIS A 91 -6.32 -12.28 -22.62
N TYR A 92 -6.66 -13.42 -22.00
CA TYR A 92 -7.95 -14.07 -22.18
C TYR A 92 -9.12 -13.13 -21.82
N GLN A 93 -9.06 -12.48 -20.66
CA GLN A 93 -10.15 -11.60 -20.23
C GLN A 93 -10.38 -10.41 -21.17
N ALA A 94 -9.29 -9.83 -21.69
CA ALA A 94 -9.36 -8.74 -22.65
C ALA A 94 -9.77 -9.19 -24.06
N SER A 95 -9.18 -10.27 -24.59
CA SER A 95 -9.38 -10.72 -25.97
C SER A 95 -10.58 -11.64 -26.17
N GLN A 96 -11.01 -12.34 -25.11
CA GLN A 96 -11.93 -13.48 -25.17
C GLN A 96 -11.42 -14.63 -26.06
N ASN A 97 -10.10 -14.73 -26.26
CA ASN A 97 -9.47 -15.82 -27.01
C ASN A 97 -9.30 -17.07 -26.11
N PRO A 98 -10.02 -18.18 -26.36
CA PRO A 98 -9.94 -19.37 -25.52
C PRO A 98 -8.54 -20.00 -25.50
N ALA A 99 -7.71 -19.81 -26.54
CA ALA A 99 -6.36 -20.34 -26.58
C ALA A 99 -5.47 -19.71 -25.49
N SER A 100 -5.57 -18.40 -25.28
CA SER A 100 -4.85 -17.70 -24.21
C SER A 100 -5.27 -18.21 -22.83
N GLY A 101 -6.58 -18.39 -22.61
CA GLY A 101 -7.10 -18.87 -21.34
C GLY A 101 -6.71 -20.33 -21.07
N LYS A 102 -6.73 -21.20 -22.09
CA LYS A 102 -6.23 -22.59 -21.98
C LYS A 102 -4.76 -22.63 -21.60
N ARG A 103 -3.92 -21.76 -22.19
CA ARG A 103 -2.49 -21.66 -21.82
C ARG A 103 -2.30 -21.26 -20.36
N ALA A 104 -3.11 -20.33 -19.85
CA ALA A 104 -3.09 -19.96 -18.43
C ALA A 104 -3.49 -21.13 -17.52
N VAL A 105 -4.56 -21.87 -17.89
CA VAL A 105 -5.02 -23.07 -17.17
C VAL A 105 -3.96 -24.18 -17.19
N ASP A 106 -3.35 -24.44 -18.34
CA ASP A 106 -2.30 -25.45 -18.48
C ASP A 106 -1.08 -25.09 -17.62
N TRP A 107 -0.68 -23.82 -17.59
CA TRP A 107 0.36 -23.33 -16.68
C TRP A 107 -0.03 -23.60 -15.22
N ALA A 108 -1.23 -23.21 -14.80
CA ALA A 108 -1.69 -23.36 -13.41
C ALA A 108 -1.79 -24.83 -12.95
N LEU A 109 -2.09 -25.76 -13.87
CA LEU A 109 -2.17 -27.19 -13.59
C LEU A 109 -0.79 -27.85 -13.51
N ASN A 110 0.15 -27.44 -14.36
CA ASN A 110 1.39 -28.17 -14.58
C ASN A 110 2.62 -27.55 -13.93
N ASP A 111 2.62 -26.26 -13.61
CA ASP A 111 3.76 -25.62 -12.96
C ASP A 111 3.76 -25.91 -11.44
N PRO A 112 4.76 -26.65 -10.92
CA PRO A 112 4.86 -26.96 -9.50
C PRO A 112 5.24 -25.74 -8.63
N HIS A 113 5.75 -24.67 -9.26
CA HIS A 113 6.14 -23.42 -8.61
C HIS A 113 5.12 -22.30 -8.82
N ALA A 114 3.92 -22.62 -9.32
CA ALA A 114 2.85 -21.67 -9.50
C ALA A 114 2.50 -20.98 -8.17
N GLY A 115 2.85 -19.70 -8.06
CA GLY A 115 2.58 -18.90 -6.87
C GLY A 115 1.08 -18.71 -6.64
N LEU A 116 0.67 -18.72 -5.36
CA LEU A 116 -0.74 -18.63 -4.94
C LEU A 116 -1.49 -17.43 -5.55
N ARG A 117 -0.84 -16.27 -5.67
CA ARG A 117 -1.40 -15.08 -6.33
C ARG A 117 -1.86 -15.39 -7.75
N GLN A 118 -0.98 -15.94 -8.59
CA GLN A 118 -1.27 -16.24 -9.98
C GLN A 118 -2.28 -17.39 -10.12
N LEU A 119 -2.18 -18.43 -9.27
CA LEU A 119 -3.19 -19.50 -9.23
C LEU A 119 -4.59 -18.98 -8.96
N ALA A 120 -4.75 -18.04 -8.01
CA ALA A 120 -6.03 -17.43 -7.72
C ALA A 120 -6.58 -16.62 -8.91
N LEU A 121 -5.72 -15.86 -9.60
CA LEU A 121 -6.10 -15.11 -10.80
C LEU A 121 -6.53 -16.03 -11.93
N VAL A 122 -5.77 -17.09 -12.22
CA VAL A 122 -6.15 -18.06 -13.27
C VAL A 122 -7.46 -18.76 -12.93
N TYR A 123 -7.63 -19.20 -11.67
CA TYR A 123 -8.85 -19.88 -11.23
C TYR A 123 -10.10 -19.01 -11.40
N ASP A 124 -10.01 -17.74 -10.98
CA ASP A 124 -11.11 -16.78 -11.05
C ASP A 124 -11.37 -16.31 -12.49
N TRP A 125 -10.32 -15.96 -13.24
CA TRP A 125 -10.46 -15.37 -14.57
C TRP A 125 -10.69 -16.41 -15.68
N CYS A 126 -10.29 -17.66 -15.50
CA CYS A 126 -10.48 -18.69 -16.52
C CYS A 126 -11.56 -19.72 -16.14
N GLN A 127 -12.43 -19.39 -15.18
CA GLN A 127 -13.38 -20.36 -14.62
C GLN A 127 -14.26 -21.04 -15.69
N GLU A 128 -14.69 -20.29 -16.70
CA GLU A 128 -15.52 -20.81 -17.81
C GLU A 128 -14.81 -21.82 -18.71
N LEU A 129 -13.47 -21.87 -18.67
CA LEU A 129 -12.66 -22.80 -19.45
C LEU A 129 -12.28 -24.06 -18.68
N LEU A 130 -12.49 -24.08 -17.36
CA LEU A 130 -12.15 -25.22 -16.51
C LEU A 130 -13.22 -26.30 -16.62
N ASP A 131 -12.81 -27.51 -16.98
CA ASP A 131 -13.67 -28.68 -16.77
C ASP A 131 -13.82 -29.01 -15.27
N SER A 132 -14.76 -29.90 -14.93
CA SER A 132 -15.03 -30.25 -13.53
C SER A 132 -13.81 -30.80 -12.80
N ARG A 133 -12.96 -31.59 -13.48
CA ARG A 133 -11.76 -32.19 -12.88
C ARG A 133 -10.70 -31.13 -12.64
N GLN A 134 -10.42 -30.28 -13.63
CA GLN A 134 -9.46 -29.18 -13.54
C GLN A 134 -9.87 -28.20 -12.42
N ARG A 135 -11.17 -27.86 -12.36
CA ARG A 135 -11.73 -27.02 -11.30
C ARG A 135 -11.49 -27.64 -9.91
N THR A 136 -11.81 -28.92 -9.73
CA THR A 136 -11.54 -29.62 -8.45
C THR A 136 -10.06 -29.63 -8.09
N VAL A 137 -9.17 -29.88 -9.06
CA VAL A 137 -7.72 -29.89 -8.81
C VAL A 137 -7.24 -28.53 -8.33
N LEU A 138 -7.52 -27.47 -9.08
CA LEU A 138 -7.06 -26.11 -8.75
C LEU A 138 -7.70 -25.61 -7.45
N ALA A 139 -9.01 -25.81 -7.26
CA ALA A 139 -9.69 -25.46 -6.02
C ALA A 139 -9.06 -26.18 -4.82
N GLY A 140 -8.72 -27.46 -4.98
CA GLY A 140 -8.01 -28.24 -3.97
C GLY A 140 -6.64 -27.66 -3.63
N ARG A 141 -5.88 -27.12 -4.60
CA ARG A 141 -4.60 -26.43 -4.33
C ARG A 141 -4.84 -25.16 -3.49
N LEU A 142 -5.77 -24.31 -3.91
CA LEU A 142 -6.10 -23.06 -3.21
C LEU A 142 -6.58 -23.32 -1.78
N ARG A 143 -7.45 -24.31 -1.58
CA ARG A 143 -7.96 -24.68 -0.24
C ARG A 143 -6.87 -25.20 0.69
N ARG A 144 -5.91 -25.97 0.18
CA ARG A 144 -4.76 -26.43 0.99
C ARG A 144 -3.93 -25.24 1.48
N GLU A 145 -3.68 -24.27 0.62
CA GLU A 145 -2.94 -23.06 1.02
C GLU A 145 -3.73 -22.25 2.06
N LEU A 146 -5.06 -22.15 1.95
CA LEU A 146 -5.88 -21.49 2.97
C LEU A 146 -5.92 -22.25 4.30
N ALA A 147 -5.88 -23.58 4.28
CA ALA A 147 -5.84 -24.40 5.49
C ALA A 147 -4.49 -24.36 6.22
N ALA A 148 -3.41 -24.02 5.52
CA ALA A 148 -2.09 -23.87 6.11
C ALA A 148 -2.03 -22.67 7.06
N ALA A 149 -1.05 -22.71 7.98
CA ALA A 149 -0.79 -21.62 8.91
C ALA A 149 -0.57 -20.30 8.14
N PRO A 150 -1.27 -19.20 8.50
CA PRO A 150 -1.14 -17.96 7.77
C PRO A 150 0.31 -17.44 7.80
N PRO A 151 0.93 -17.23 6.63
CA PRO A 151 2.27 -16.68 6.55
C PRO A 151 2.30 -15.22 7.02
N ALA A 152 3.47 -14.75 7.45
CA ALA A 152 3.69 -13.34 7.75
C ALA A 152 3.83 -12.50 6.46
N GLY A 153 3.57 -11.20 6.57
CA GLY A 153 3.78 -10.23 5.49
C GLY A 153 2.54 -9.93 4.64
N ILE A 154 2.61 -8.81 3.92
CA ILE A 154 1.49 -8.27 3.14
C ILE A 154 1.30 -9.07 1.85
N SER A 155 2.37 -9.33 1.09
CA SER A 155 2.34 -10.14 -0.13
C SER A 155 1.72 -11.53 0.04
N ALA A 156 2.03 -12.20 1.15
CA ALA A 156 1.50 -13.52 1.45
C ALA A 156 0.03 -13.44 1.89
N THR A 157 -0.33 -12.44 2.71
CA THR A 157 -1.72 -12.16 3.10
C THR A 157 -2.58 -11.82 1.88
N ARG A 158 -2.10 -10.95 0.97
CA ARG A 158 -2.72 -10.62 -0.32
C ARG A 158 -3.03 -11.88 -1.10
N SER A 159 -2.05 -12.78 -1.27
CA SER A 159 -2.23 -14.00 -2.05
C SER A 159 -3.34 -14.89 -1.49
N ARG A 160 -3.48 -14.98 -0.17
CA ARG A 160 -4.57 -15.71 0.50
C ARG A 160 -5.92 -15.05 0.34
N VAL A 161 -6.01 -13.72 0.43
CA VAL A 161 -7.25 -12.97 0.14
C VAL A 161 -7.71 -13.22 -1.29
N LEU A 162 -6.79 -13.20 -2.26
CA LEU A 162 -7.12 -13.51 -3.65
C LEU A 162 -7.64 -14.95 -3.79
N ALA A 163 -6.99 -15.92 -3.15
CA ALA A 163 -7.43 -17.31 -3.16
C ALA A 163 -8.82 -17.50 -2.52
N ALA A 164 -9.07 -16.83 -1.38
CA ALA A 164 -10.37 -16.83 -0.71
C ALA A 164 -11.47 -16.26 -1.62
N ALA A 165 -11.23 -15.11 -2.25
CA ALA A 165 -12.20 -14.50 -3.16
C ALA A 165 -12.45 -15.36 -4.42
N ALA A 166 -11.40 -15.95 -5.00
CA ALA A 166 -11.53 -16.87 -6.13
C ALA A 166 -12.37 -18.12 -5.77
N LEU A 167 -12.22 -18.63 -4.54
CA LEU A 167 -12.93 -19.81 -4.03
C LEU A 167 -14.35 -19.52 -3.52
N ALA A 168 -14.81 -18.28 -3.48
CA ALA A 168 -16.08 -17.92 -2.83
C ALA A 168 -17.29 -18.72 -3.33
N GLY A 169 -17.31 -19.10 -4.62
CA GLY A 169 -18.38 -19.94 -5.19
C GLY A 169 -18.30 -21.43 -4.82
N ASP A 170 -17.11 -21.95 -4.54
CA ASP A 170 -16.86 -23.39 -4.31
C ASP A 170 -16.66 -23.74 -2.83
N ALA A 171 -16.15 -22.79 -2.05
CA ALA A 171 -15.89 -22.93 -0.63
C ALA A 171 -16.24 -21.60 0.10
N PRO A 172 -17.52 -21.17 0.10
CA PRO A 172 -17.93 -19.89 0.69
C PRO A 172 -17.60 -19.78 2.18
N GLY A 173 -17.61 -20.89 2.92
CA GLY A 173 -17.23 -20.93 4.33
C GLY A 173 -15.74 -20.66 4.55
N ASP A 174 -14.87 -21.31 3.76
CA ASP A 174 -13.41 -21.12 3.84
C ASP A 174 -13.04 -19.68 3.44
N ALA A 175 -13.71 -19.14 2.40
CA ALA A 175 -13.52 -17.77 1.93
C ALA A 175 -13.89 -16.73 3.00
N ALA A 176 -15.09 -16.85 3.59
CA ALA A 176 -15.57 -15.93 4.63
C ALA A 176 -14.69 -15.98 5.89
N ALA A 177 -14.22 -17.17 6.28
CA ALA A 177 -13.34 -17.34 7.43
C ALA A 177 -11.99 -16.64 7.23
N GLU A 178 -11.38 -16.77 6.03
CA GLU A 178 -10.12 -16.10 5.73
C GLU A 178 -10.28 -14.57 5.66
N LEU A 179 -11.34 -14.07 5.02
CA LEU A 179 -11.61 -12.63 4.96
C LEU A 179 -11.80 -12.03 6.36
N ARG A 180 -12.60 -12.70 7.20
CA ARG A 180 -12.78 -12.29 8.59
C ARG A 180 -11.44 -12.20 9.33
N ARG A 181 -10.61 -13.25 9.25
CA ARG A 181 -9.28 -13.29 9.87
C ARG A 181 -8.41 -12.11 9.40
N VAL A 182 -8.41 -11.84 8.09
CA VAL A 182 -7.60 -10.76 7.52
C VAL A 182 -8.09 -9.40 7.98
N ILE A 183 -9.41 -9.18 7.99
CA ILE A 183 -10.00 -7.89 8.33
C ILE A 183 -9.92 -7.63 9.84
N GLU A 184 -10.46 -8.53 10.66
CA GLU A 184 -10.54 -8.33 12.12
C GLU A 184 -9.19 -8.53 12.81
N ASP A 185 -8.46 -9.61 12.48
CA ASP A 185 -7.28 -9.99 13.27
C ASP A 185 -5.97 -9.42 12.72
N TRP A 186 -5.81 -9.42 11.40
CA TRP A 186 -4.59 -8.92 10.79
C TRP A 186 -4.64 -7.41 10.56
N TRP A 187 -5.69 -6.88 9.95
CA TRP A 187 -5.77 -5.48 9.62
C TRP A 187 -6.10 -4.60 10.83
N GLU A 188 -7.27 -4.79 11.44
CA GLU A 188 -7.77 -3.91 12.51
C GLU A 188 -6.95 -3.98 13.79
N LYS A 189 -6.49 -5.18 14.18
CA LYS A 189 -5.72 -5.36 15.42
C LYS A 189 -4.22 -5.13 15.27
N ARG A 190 -3.65 -5.19 14.06
CA ARG A 190 -2.19 -5.11 13.87
C ARG A 190 -1.76 -4.03 12.89
N ILE A 191 -2.16 -4.14 11.62
CA ILE A 191 -1.64 -3.25 10.58
C ILE A 191 -2.14 -1.81 10.77
N ALA A 192 -3.46 -1.60 10.85
CA ALA A 192 -4.02 -0.26 10.95
C ALA A 192 -3.53 0.53 12.19
N PRO A 193 -3.45 -0.06 13.41
CA PRO A 193 -2.83 0.60 14.56
C PRO A 193 -1.35 0.95 14.35
N GLY A 194 -0.57 0.06 13.73
CA GLY A 194 0.84 0.29 13.43
C GLY A 194 1.07 1.42 12.42
N LEU A 195 0.17 1.56 11.43
CA LEU A 195 0.20 2.68 10.49
C LEU A 195 -0.21 4.00 11.15
N LYS A 196 -1.23 3.98 12.02
CA LYS A 196 -1.66 5.17 12.76
C LYS A 196 -0.56 5.74 13.66
N SER A 197 0.24 4.87 14.28
CA SER A 197 1.35 5.29 15.13
C SER A 197 2.65 5.56 14.38
N GLY A 198 2.74 5.17 13.10
CA GLY A 198 3.97 5.19 12.31
C GLY A 198 5.01 4.14 12.71
N ALA A 199 4.69 3.26 13.65
CA ALA A 199 5.62 2.24 14.15
C ALA A 199 5.88 1.10 13.15
N GLN A 200 4.98 0.91 12.18
CA GLN A 200 5.08 -0.14 11.16
C GLN A 200 4.72 0.42 9.78
N PRO A 201 5.55 1.30 9.19
CA PRO A 201 5.30 1.77 7.83
C PRO A 201 5.39 0.58 6.87
N ILE A 202 4.51 0.55 5.87
CA ILE A 202 4.57 -0.49 4.83
C ILE A 202 5.79 -0.18 3.94
N PRO A 203 6.69 -1.16 3.71
CA PRO A 203 7.78 -1.01 2.75
C PRO A 203 7.23 -0.73 1.36
N ARG A 204 7.91 0.12 0.58
CA ARG A 204 7.49 0.45 -0.79
C ARG A 204 7.31 -0.79 -1.68
N THR A 205 8.16 -1.80 -1.47
CA THR A 205 8.13 -3.09 -2.19
C THR A 205 6.85 -3.89 -1.93
N GLU A 206 6.14 -3.63 -0.83
CA GLU A 206 4.88 -4.29 -0.47
C GLU A 206 3.65 -3.46 -0.88
N THR A 207 3.81 -2.24 -1.39
CA THR A 207 2.67 -1.35 -1.72
C THR A 207 1.76 -1.95 -2.78
N LEU A 208 2.31 -2.60 -3.82
CA LEU A 208 1.46 -3.25 -4.84
C LEU A 208 0.61 -4.35 -4.21
N ALA A 209 1.20 -5.20 -3.37
CA ALA A 209 0.47 -6.26 -2.69
C ALA A 209 -0.59 -5.70 -1.73
N LEU A 210 -0.29 -4.59 -1.03
CA LEU A 210 -1.28 -3.89 -0.23
C LEU A 210 -2.48 -3.48 -1.09
N PHE A 211 -2.25 -2.78 -2.20
CA PHE A 211 -3.35 -2.30 -3.03
C PHE A 211 -4.12 -3.43 -3.71
N GLU A 212 -3.46 -4.51 -4.14
CA GLU A 212 -4.16 -5.70 -4.60
C GLU A 212 -5.06 -6.30 -3.50
N LEU A 213 -4.58 -6.39 -2.26
CA LEU A 213 -5.42 -6.82 -1.13
C LEU A 213 -6.61 -5.89 -0.94
N LEU A 214 -6.38 -4.57 -0.90
CA LEU A 214 -7.44 -3.57 -0.72
C LEU A 214 -8.49 -3.68 -1.82
N HIS A 215 -8.09 -3.76 -3.09
CA HIS A 215 -9.00 -3.95 -4.23
C HIS A 215 -9.82 -5.23 -4.05
N ALA A 216 -9.17 -6.35 -3.72
CA ALA A 216 -9.86 -7.63 -3.58
C ALA A 216 -10.88 -7.63 -2.44
N VAL A 217 -10.57 -7.01 -1.29
CA VAL A 217 -11.52 -6.87 -0.18
C VAL A 217 -12.67 -5.94 -0.58
N ARG A 218 -12.36 -4.69 -0.95
CA ARG A 218 -13.40 -3.68 -1.22
C ARG A 218 -14.33 -4.09 -2.34
N ASP A 219 -13.80 -4.56 -3.46
CA ASP A 219 -14.63 -4.87 -4.63
C ASP A 219 -15.55 -6.08 -4.40
N ASN A 220 -15.27 -6.92 -3.40
CA ASN A 220 -16.06 -8.12 -3.10
C ASN A 220 -16.91 -8.03 -1.82
N THR A 221 -16.55 -7.16 -0.86
CA THR A 221 -17.26 -7.03 0.43
C THR A 221 -17.75 -5.62 0.73
N GLN A 222 -17.33 -4.61 -0.05
CA GLN A 222 -17.57 -3.18 0.19
C GLN A 222 -16.92 -2.62 1.46
N ILE A 223 -16.08 -3.40 2.16
CA ILE A 223 -15.37 -2.95 3.35
C ILE A 223 -14.18 -2.06 2.93
N GLU A 224 -14.13 -0.83 3.46
CA GLU A 224 -13.04 0.12 3.20
C GLU A 224 -11.98 0.05 4.32
N LEU A 225 -10.92 -0.72 4.07
CA LEU A 225 -9.85 -0.91 5.04
C LEU A 225 -9.01 0.36 5.29
N ARG A 226 -8.98 1.31 4.34
CA ARG A 226 -8.21 2.57 4.53
C ARG A 226 -8.75 3.43 5.65
N ASP A 227 -10.01 3.28 6.05
CA ASP A 227 -10.60 4.01 7.17
C ASP A 227 -9.84 3.78 8.49
N GLY A 228 -9.26 2.58 8.63
CA GLY A 228 -8.40 2.23 9.75
C GLY A 228 -7.10 3.05 9.83
N ALA A 229 -6.67 3.73 8.76
CA ALA A 229 -5.40 4.48 8.69
C ALA A 229 -5.42 5.65 7.68
N ARG A 230 -6.50 6.45 7.65
CA ARG A 230 -6.72 7.50 6.62
C ARG A 230 -5.52 8.43 6.37
N ARG A 231 -4.87 8.92 7.44
CA ARG A 231 -3.70 9.83 7.33
C ARG A 231 -2.52 9.19 6.58
N TYR A 232 -2.27 7.91 6.83
CA TYR A 232 -1.23 7.16 6.12
C TYR A 232 -1.55 7.11 4.62
N PHE A 233 -2.79 6.77 4.26
CA PHE A 233 -3.20 6.67 2.85
C PHE A 233 -3.26 8.02 2.14
N ALA A 234 -3.59 9.12 2.83
CA ALA A 234 -3.49 10.47 2.26
C ALA A 234 -2.03 10.89 2.02
N SER A 235 -1.11 10.46 2.88
CA SER A 235 0.34 10.74 2.74
C SER A 235 1.01 9.93 1.62
N LEU A 236 0.52 8.71 1.38
CA LEU A 236 1.19 7.70 0.56
C LEU A 236 1.48 8.12 -0.90
N PRO A 237 0.57 8.79 -1.64
CA PRO A 237 0.87 9.27 -2.99
C PRO A 237 2.05 10.25 -3.02
N PHE A 238 2.12 11.16 -2.04
CA PHE A 238 3.22 12.13 -1.94
C PHE A 238 4.55 11.46 -1.56
N TYR A 239 4.52 10.47 -0.66
CA TYR A 239 5.68 9.62 -0.40
C TYR A 239 6.17 8.98 -1.70
N HIS A 240 5.29 8.40 -2.50
CA HIS A 240 5.66 7.81 -3.79
C HIS A 240 6.28 8.84 -4.74
N LEU A 241 5.68 10.02 -4.91
CA LEU A 241 6.18 11.07 -5.81
C LEU A 241 7.56 11.61 -5.43
N LEU A 242 7.79 11.84 -4.13
CA LEU A 242 9.01 12.51 -3.64
C LEU A 242 10.14 11.53 -3.30
N SER A 243 9.85 10.24 -3.20
CA SER A 243 10.86 9.19 -2.99
C SER A 243 11.54 8.71 -4.28
N TYR A 244 11.25 9.27 -5.45
CA TYR A 244 12.02 8.97 -6.66
C TYR A 244 13.29 9.82 -6.75
N TYR A 245 14.41 9.23 -7.17
CA TYR A 245 15.55 10.04 -7.61
C TYR A 245 15.14 10.91 -8.82
N PRO A 246 15.64 12.14 -8.93
CA PRO A 246 15.29 13.04 -10.04
C PRO A 246 15.61 12.52 -11.43
N ALA A 247 16.81 11.96 -11.62
CA ALA A 247 17.26 11.51 -12.93
C ALA A 247 16.49 10.28 -13.40
N THR A 248 16.18 10.27 -14.69
CA THR A 248 15.61 9.10 -15.36
C THR A 248 16.68 8.05 -15.62
N TYR A 249 16.27 6.78 -15.62
CA TYR A 249 17.15 5.66 -15.93
C TYR A 249 16.73 5.04 -17.28
N PRO A 250 17.53 5.18 -18.34
CA PRO A 250 17.21 4.62 -19.64
C PRO A 250 17.39 3.09 -19.65
N ALA A 251 16.47 2.37 -20.29
CA ALA A 251 16.60 0.95 -20.58
C ALA A 251 16.15 0.66 -22.02
N ALA A 252 16.27 -0.59 -22.46
CA ALA A 252 16.00 -0.98 -23.84
C ALA A 252 14.51 -0.82 -24.20
N GLU A 253 13.61 -1.11 -23.26
CA GLU A 253 12.17 -1.12 -23.47
C GLU A 253 11.49 0.24 -23.25
N ASN A 254 11.96 1.01 -22.25
CA ASN A 254 11.43 2.29 -21.81
C ASN A 254 12.39 2.91 -20.78
N ASP A 255 12.06 4.10 -20.31
CA ASP A 255 12.80 4.72 -19.22
C ASP A 255 12.11 4.43 -17.90
N TYR A 256 12.88 4.47 -16.83
CA TYR A 256 12.42 4.20 -15.48
C TYR A 256 12.64 5.42 -14.59
N ARG A 257 11.67 5.65 -13.71
CA ARG A 257 11.90 6.44 -12.50
C ARG A 257 12.35 5.48 -11.42
N ILE A 258 13.47 5.78 -10.80
CA ILE A 258 14.11 4.88 -9.84
C ILE A 258 13.65 5.24 -8.42
N PRO A 259 12.91 4.34 -7.74
CA PRO A 259 12.59 4.50 -6.32
C PRO A 259 13.86 4.75 -5.52
N ALA A 260 13.79 5.53 -4.45
CA ALA A 260 14.83 5.52 -3.43
C ALA A 260 14.99 4.09 -2.88
N PHE A 261 16.24 3.64 -2.78
CA PHE A 261 16.63 2.35 -2.21
C PHE A 261 17.90 2.53 -1.39
N THR A 262 18.16 1.63 -0.44
CA THR A 262 19.33 1.72 0.44
C THR A 262 20.63 1.37 -0.30
N GLY A 263 21.72 2.05 0.07
CA GLY A 263 23.00 1.98 -0.60
C GLY A 263 23.09 2.84 -1.86
N ALA A 264 24.18 2.70 -2.60
CA ALA A 264 24.47 3.43 -3.85
C ALA A 264 24.76 2.47 -5.03
N GLY A 265 24.14 1.29 -5.00
CA GLY A 265 24.30 0.26 -6.03
C GLY A 265 23.55 0.55 -7.32
N GLN A 266 23.57 -0.42 -8.24
CA GLN A 266 22.74 -0.37 -9.43
C GLN A 266 21.25 -0.50 -9.07
N PRO A 267 20.36 0.25 -9.73
CA PRO A 267 18.94 0.16 -9.47
C PRO A 267 18.36 -1.17 -9.94
N ASP A 268 17.38 -1.66 -9.20
CA ASP A 268 16.59 -2.83 -9.56
C ASP A 268 15.38 -2.37 -10.39
N LEU A 269 15.41 -2.65 -11.70
CA LEU A 269 14.37 -2.24 -12.63
C LEU A 269 13.04 -2.99 -12.42
N GLU A 270 13.09 -4.20 -11.85
CA GLU A 270 11.89 -4.94 -11.49
C GLU A 270 11.18 -4.24 -10.32
N ARG A 271 11.95 -3.78 -9.31
CA ARG A 271 11.39 -2.95 -8.22
C ARG A 271 10.86 -1.62 -8.73
N ALA A 272 11.52 -0.99 -9.69
CA ALA A 272 11.00 0.23 -10.32
C ALA A 272 9.66 -0.03 -11.03
N ALA A 273 9.56 -1.13 -11.78
CA ALA A 273 8.33 -1.55 -12.45
C ALA A 273 7.20 -1.87 -11.45
N LEU A 274 7.50 -2.61 -10.37
CA LEU A 274 6.53 -2.92 -9.32
C LEU A 274 6.05 -1.67 -8.57
N SER A 275 6.93 -0.69 -8.37
CA SER A 275 6.51 0.57 -7.76
C SER A 275 5.58 1.36 -8.65
N ARG A 276 5.86 1.44 -9.95
CA ARG A 276 4.92 2.06 -10.91
C ARG A 276 3.59 1.29 -10.94
N ALA A 277 3.63 -0.04 -10.93
CA ALA A 277 2.42 -0.85 -10.87
C ALA A 277 1.60 -0.57 -9.59
N ALA A 278 2.26 -0.39 -8.44
CA ALA A 278 1.62 -0.01 -7.19
C ALA A 278 0.92 1.35 -7.29
N GLU A 279 1.55 2.33 -7.94
CA GLU A 279 1.00 3.67 -8.15
C GLU A 279 -0.21 3.65 -9.09
N LEU A 280 -0.14 2.88 -10.18
CA LEU A 280 -1.29 2.67 -11.06
C LEU A 280 -2.45 2.00 -10.29
N ALA A 281 -2.16 0.99 -9.47
CA ALA A 281 -3.16 0.33 -8.64
C ALA A 281 -3.77 1.27 -7.60
N MET A 282 -2.97 2.18 -7.02
CA MET A 282 -3.39 3.21 -6.08
C MET A 282 -4.35 4.22 -6.71
N VAL A 283 -3.99 4.78 -7.87
CA VAL A 283 -4.87 5.69 -8.62
C VAL A 283 -6.16 4.99 -9.02
N ALA A 284 -6.08 3.75 -9.47
CA ALA A 284 -7.24 2.98 -9.88
C ALA A 284 -8.13 2.55 -8.69
N TYR A 285 -7.60 2.59 -7.46
CA TYR A 285 -8.38 2.36 -6.24
C TYR A 285 -9.29 3.54 -5.95
N ASP A 286 -8.76 4.76 -5.97
CA ASP A 286 -9.52 5.96 -5.63
C ASP A 286 -9.18 7.10 -6.60
N THR A 287 -9.95 7.17 -7.67
CA THR A 287 -9.69 8.11 -8.77
C THR A 287 -9.99 9.56 -8.40
N ASN A 288 -10.70 9.78 -7.30
CA ASN A 288 -11.23 11.09 -6.93
C ASN A 288 -10.40 11.77 -5.82
N ALA A 289 -9.60 11.01 -5.06
CA ALA A 289 -8.66 11.57 -4.09
C ALA A 289 -7.69 12.55 -4.77
N GLU A 290 -7.57 13.75 -4.23
CA GLU A 290 -6.73 14.83 -4.80
C GLU A 290 -5.26 14.40 -4.92
N GLU A 291 -4.76 13.72 -3.89
CA GLU A 291 -3.39 13.20 -3.84
C GLU A 291 -3.12 12.19 -4.97
N ASN A 292 -4.13 11.37 -5.30
CA ASN A 292 -4.06 10.46 -6.43
C ASN A 292 -4.17 11.16 -7.78
N GLN A 293 -4.79 12.35 -7.88
CA GLN A 293 -4.82 13.11 -9.12
C GLN A 293 -3.43 13.67 -9.46
N PHE A 294 -2.65 14.11 -8.47
CA PHE A 294 -1.23 14.47 -8.69
C PHE A 294 -0.42 13.25 -9.12
N LEU A 295 -0.64 12.10 -8.46
CA LEU A 295 0.01 10.85 -8.85
C LEU A 295 -0.37 10.41 -10.28
N GLN A 296 -1.62 10.61 -10.69
CA GLN A 296 -2.04 10.35 -12.07
C GLN A 296 -1.32 11.26 -13.06
N GLY A 297 -1.15 12.55 -12.76
CA GLY A 297 -0.36 13.46 -13.59
C GLY A 297 1.11 13.04 -13.72
N TRP A 298 1.67 12.42 -12.69
CA TRP A 298 2.99 11.80 -12.75
C TRP A 298 3.01 10.55 -13.65
N LEU A 299 1.98 9.70 -13.59
CA LEU A 299 1.96 8.40 -14.28
C LEU A 299 1.68 8.48 -15.78
N ILE A 300 1.01 9.54 -16.26
CA ILE A 300 0.50 9.65 -17.63
C ILE A 300 1.59 9.82 -18.72
N HIS A 301 2.84 10.01 -18.32
CA HIS A 301 3.95 10.21 -19.25
C HIS A 301 4.33 8.93 -20.01
N ASP A 302 4.19 8.95 -21.34
CA ASP A 302 4.39 7.79 -22.23
C ASP A 302 5.82 7.20 -22.24
N ARG A 303 6.82 8.02 -21.88
CA ARG A 303 8.24 7.61 -21.77
C ARG A 303 8.45 6.55 -20.68
N PHE A 304 7.58 6.51 -19.67
CA PHE A 304 7.67 5.59 -18.53
C PHE A 304 6.67 4.43 -18.57
N LEU A 305 5.95 4.23 -19.68
CA LEU A 305 5.07 3.06 -19.84
C LEU A 305 5.87 1.79 -19.60
N LEU A 306 5.31 0.84 -18.84
CA LEU A 306 5.96 -0.45 -18.66
C LEU A 306 5.78 -1.30 -19.93
N ARG A 307 6.78 -1.30 -20.81
CA ARG A 307 6.69 -1.96 -22.12
C ARG A 307 7.28 -3.37 -22.12
N GLY A 308 8.17 -3.66 -21.17
CA GLY A 308 8.82 -4.96 -21.06
C GLY A 308 7.88 -6.10 -20.63
N PRO A 309 8.29 -7.37 -20.84
CA PRO A 309 7.47 -8.56 -20.53
C PRO A 309 7.01 -8.64 -19.07
N PHE A 310 7.81 -8.13 -18.14
CA PHE A 310 7.45 -8.08 -16.73
C PHE A 310 6.34 -7.07 -16.44
N GLY A 311 6.47 -5.85 -16.94
CA GLY A 311 5.63 -4.74 -16.52
C GLY A 311 4.39 -4.50 -17.38
N ILE A 312 4.37 -4.93 -18.65
CA ILE A 312 3.23 -4.69 -19.55
C ILE A 312 1.89 -5.26 -19.04
N PRO A 313 1.81 -6.42 -18.34
CA PRO A 313 0.53 -6.89 -17.80
C PRO A 313 -0.02 -5.95 -16.72
N TYR A 314 0.86 -5.34 -15.92
CA TYR A 314 0.47 -4.37 -14.90
C TYR A 314 0.03 -3.04 -15.50
N GLU A 315 0.78 -2.52 -16.47
CA GLU A 315 0.41 -1.31 -17.20
C GLU A 315 -0.94 -1.48 -17.88
N TYR A 316 -1.18 -2.63 -18.52
CA TYR A 316 -2.47 -2.90 -19.15
C TYR A 316 -3.60 -3.08 -18.14
N LEU A 317 -3.38 -3.78 -17.01
CA LEU A 317 -4.41 -4.02 -15.99
C LEU A 317 -4.85 -2.74 -15.25
N TRP A 318 -3.90 -1.90 -14.84
CA TRP A 318 -4.16 -0.82 -13.89
C TRP A 318 -4.26 0.56 -14.53
N ALA A 319 -3.57 0.81 -15.65
CA ALA A 319 -3.53 2.15 -16.21
C ALA A 319 -4.89 2.58 -16.78
N ASN A 320 -5.22 3.85 -16.56
CA ASN A 320 -6.33 4.52 -17.21
C ASN A 320 -5.81 5.84 -17.82
N PRO A 321 -5.34 5.82 -19.08
CA PRO A 321 -4.77 7.02 -19.71
C PRO A 321 -5.79 8.13 -19.94
N TYR A 322 -7.08 7.81 -19.87
CA TYR A 322 -8.17 8.78 -20.06
C TYR A 322 -8.58 9.48 -18.77
N GLN A 323 -8.02 9.07 -17.62
CA GLN A 323 -8.27 9.73 -16.36
C GLN A 323 -7.48 11.03 -16.28
N PRO A 324 -8.14 12.18 -16.06
CA PRO A 324 -7.43 13.43 -15.84
C PRO A 324 -6.59 13.35 -14.57
N GLY A 325 -5.46 14.05 -14.57
CA GLY A 325 -4.59 14.22 -13.41
C GLY A 325 -4.23 15.69 -13.23
N LEU A 326 -3.86 16.05 -12.01
CA LEU A 326 -3.29 17.35 -11.70
C LEU A 326 -1.80 17.33 -12.01
N SER A 327 -1.22 18.46 -12.41
CA SER A 327 0.23 18.53 -12.61
C SER A 327 0.95 18.34 -11.28
N TYR A 328 1.80 17.31 -11.19
CA TYR A 328 2.62 17.01 -10.02
C TYR A 328 3.61 18.13 -9.67
N THR A 329 3.85 19.07 -10.59
CA THR A 329 4.72 20.24 -10.34
C THR A 329 4.20 21.16 -9.22
N HIS A 330 2.91 21.09 -8.88
CA HIS A 330 2.31 21.83 -7.77
C HIS A 330 2.47 21.12 -6.42
N VAL A 331 2.94 19.87 -6.41
CA VAL A 331 3.23 19.16 -5.17
C VAL A 331 4.45 19.82 -4.52
N PRO A 332 4.39 20.15 -3.20
CA PRO A 332 5.53 20.72 -2.49
C PRO A 332 6.79 19.88 -2.65
N LEU A 333 7.93 20.54 -2.80
CA LEU A 333 9.24 19.89 -2.97
C LEU A 333 9.81 19.27 -1.69
N LEU A 334 9.00 19.22 -0.62
CA LEU A 334 9.33 18.72 0.70
C LEU A 334 8.21 17.81 1.19
N HIS A 335 8.57 16.61 1.62
CA HIS A 335 7.69 15.70 2.34
C HIS A 335 8.36 15.18 3.59
N HIS A 336 7.76 15.49 4.74
CA HIS A 336 8.21 15.04 6.05
C HIS A 336 7.12 14.17 6.66
N GLU A 337 7.46 12.93 7.00
CA GLU A 337 6.58 11.97 7.65
C GLU A 337 7.19 11.60 9.03
N PRO A 338 6.94 12.40 10.08
CA PRO A 338 7.62 12.26 11.37
C PRO A 338 7.41 10.90 12.04
N ALA A 339 6.22 10.32 11.88
CA ALA A 339 5.87 9.06 12.52
C ALA A 339 6.68 7.89 11.93
N ALA A 340 6.91 7.89 10.62
CA ALA A 340 7.74 6.91 9.91
C ALA A 340 9.22 7.28 9.87
N GLY A 341 9.60 8.48 10.34
CA GLY A 341 10.98 8.95 10.38
C GLY A 341 11.56 9.23 9.00
N ARG A 342 10.70 9.65 8.06
CA ARG A 342 11.08 9.88 6.66
C ARG A 342 11.09 11.36 6.31
N LEU A 343 12.08 11.78 5.53
CA LEU A 343 12.20 13.14 5.01
C LEU A 343 12.70 13.09 3.57
N PHE A 344 11.96 13.71 2.66
CA PHE A 344 12.34 13.84 1.25
C PHE A 344 12.28 15.30 0.83
N ILE A 345 13.35 15.78 0.20
CA ILE A 345 13.49 17.15 -0.28
C ILE A 345 14.05 17.13 -1.70
N ARG A 346 13.56 18.02 -2.56
CA ARG A 346 14.13 18.27 -3.89
C ARG A 346 14.24 19.77 -4.17
N SER A 347 15.15 20.16 -5.06
CA SER A 347 15.31 21.57 -5.49
C SER A 347 14.31 21.99 -6.56
N SER A 348 13.91 21.06 -7.44
CA SER A 348 12.87 21.25 -8.47
C SER A 348 12.31 19.87 -8.89
N TRP A 349 11.43 19.86 -9.90
CA TRP A 349 10.91 18.64 -10.51
C TRP A 349 11.71 18.20 -11.76
N ASP A 350 12.81 18.87 -12.05
CA ASP A 350 13.67 18.60 -13.21
C ASP A 350 14.59 17.40 -12.95
N GLU A 351 15.10 16.79 -14.02
CA GLU A 351 15.94 15.57 -13.94
C GLU A 351 17.33 15.83 -13.30
N ASP A 352 17.78 17.08 -13.24
CA ASP A 352 19.04 17.51 -12.65
C ASP A 352 18.90 18.06 -11.22
N ALA A 353 17.71 17.96 -10.63
CA ALA A 353 17.46 18.47 -9.28
C ALA A 353 18.40 17.84 -8.23
N VAL A 354 18.81 18.65 -7.26
CA VAL A 354 19.42 18.15 -6.02
C VAL A 354 18.31 17.53 -5.19
N TRP A 355 18.53 16.33 -4.69
CA TRP A 355 17.58 15.59 -3.89
C TRP A 355 18.21 15.06 -2.61
N PHE A 356 17.45 15.08 -1.52
CA PHE A 356 17.81 14.47 -0.26
C PHE A 356 16.71 13.52 0.20
N GLY A 357 17.13 12.37 0.74
CA GLY A 357 16.24 11.40 1.36
C GLY A 357 16.80 10.90 2.69
N LEU A 358 15.98 10.91 3.73
CA LEU A 358 16.14 10.12 4.94
C LEU A 358 15.02 9.07 4.95
N PHE A 359 15.38 7.80 4.85
CA PHE A 359 14.43 6.68 4.84
C PHE A 359 15.14 5.39 5.26
N ASP A 360 14.42 4.48 5.90
CA ASP A 360 14.94 3.18 6.36
C ASP A 360 16.25 3.29 7.17
N GLY A 361 16.42 4.39 7.91
CA GLY A 361 17.60 4.69 8.73
C GLY A 361 18.81 5.20 7.95
N GLU A 362 18.70 5.42 6.65
CA GLU A 362 19.78 5.88 5.78
C GLU A 362 19.51 7.30 5.27
N MET A 363 20.56 8.12 5.23
CA MET A 363 20.54 9.45 4.63
C MET A 363 21.27 9.42 3.31
N GLN A 364 20.67 10.00 2.27
CA GLN A 364 21.24 10.06 0.94
C GLN A 364 21.08 11.45 0.33
N VAL A 365 22.06 11.83 -0.48
CA VAL A 365 21.97 12.97 -1.40
C VAL A 365 22.12 12.43 -2.82
N PHE A 366 21.29 12.92 -3.72
CA PHE A 366 21.44 12.72 -5.15
C PHE A 366 21.71 14.07 -5.81
N GLU A 367 22.84 14.17 -6.50
CA GLU A 367 23.27 15.36 -7.21
C GLU A 367 24.18 14.93 -8.37
N GLN A 368 24.11 15.64 -9.50
CA GLN A 368 24.92 15.35 -10.69
C GLN A 368 24.83 13.89 -11.17
N GLY A 369 23.64 13.27 -11.04
CA GLY A 369 23.41 11.90 -11.51
C GLY A 369 23.90 10.80 -10.57
N ALA A 370 24.41 11.12 -9.38
CA ALA A 370 25.02 10.15 -8.48
C ALA A 370 24.39 10.15 -7.07
N ILE A 371 24.25 8.94 -6.49
CA ILE A 371 23.81 8.74 -5.10
C ILE A 371 25.03 8.79 -4.18
N THR A 372 24.96 9.62 -3.14
CA THR A 372 25.91 9.64 -2.03
C THR A 372 25.21 9.29 -0.73
N VAL A 373 25.58 8.15 -0.13
CA VAL A 373 25.13 7.77 1.21
C VAL A 373 25.90 8.56 2.25
N LEU A 374 25.19 9.16 3.21
CA LEU A 374 25.76 10.01 4.24
C LEU A 374 25.95 9.26 5.55
N ASP A 375 27.08 9.49 6.20
CA ASP A 375 27.32 9.06 7.58
C ASP A 375 26.83 10.16 8.54
N PRO A 376 25.75 9.93 9.32
CA PRO A 376 25.20 10.93 10.22
C PRO A 376 26.14 11.29 11.38
N ARG A 377 27.20 10.52 11.62
CA ARG A 377 28.20 10.77 12.67
C ARG A 377 29.34 11.66 12.18
N ARG A 378 29.51 11.82 10.86
CA ARG A 378 30.60 12.64 10.32
C ARG A 378 30.20 14.11 10.33
N PRO A 379 31.05 15.02 10.84
CA PRO A 379 30.78 16.44 10.78
C PRO A 379 30.63 16.90 9.33
N ARG A 380 29.52 17.58 9.02
CA ARG A 380 29.23 18.13 7.69
C ARG A 380 28.80 19.59 7.79
N GLU A 381 29.04 20.33 6.71
CA GLU A 381 28.44 21.65 6.51
C GLU A 381 26.93 21.55 6.27
N ALA A 382 26.23 22.67 6.45
CA ALA A 382 24.81 22.76 6.15
C ALA A 382 24.57 22.50 4.66
N LEU A 383 23.50 21.77 4.35
CA LEU A 383 23.09 21.52 2.96
C LEU A 383 21.81 22.31 2.67
N ALA A 384 21.88 23.27 1.78
CA ALA A 384 20.72 24.04 1.32
C ALA A 384 20.14 23.40 0.04
N ILE A 385 18.84 23.16 0.03
CA ILE A 385 18.10 22.61 -1.12
C ILE A 385 16.80 23.42 -1.25
N GLY A 386 16.77 24.34 -2.22
CA GLY A 386 15.68 25.33 -2.32
C GLY A 386 15.54 26.13 -1.02
N ASP A 387 14.32 26.21 -0.49
CA ASP A 387 14.00 26.92 0.77
C ASP A 387 14.24 26.07 2.03
N VAL A 388 14.91 24.92 1.90
CA VAL A 388 15.18 24.00 3.01
C VAL A 388 16.66 23.97 3.34
N THR A 389 17.00 24.15 4.62
CA THR A 389 18.36 23.99 5.13
C THR A 389 18.45 22.76 6.03
N LEU A 390 19.35 21.84 5.67
CA LEU A 390 19.66 20.64 6.44
C LEU A 390 20.91 20.85 7.28
N LEU A 391 20.80 20.56 8.57
CA LEU A 391 21.85 20.67 9.56
C LEU A 391 22.12 19.29 10.16
N PHE A 392 23.40 18.96 10.43
CA PHE A 392 23.80 17.60 10.78
C PHE A 392 24.45 17.51 12.17
N GLY A 393 23.94 16.59 13.00
CA GLY A 393 24.54 16.20 14.28
C GLY A 393 24.79 17.37 15.23
N GLU A 394 25.85 17.27 16.04
CA GLU A 394 26.24 18.30 17.02
C GLU A 394 26.56 19.66 16.39
N ARG A 395 27.07 19.69 15.15
CA ARG A 395 27.29 20.96 14.43
C ARG A 395 25.96 21.64 14.07
N GLY A 396 24.92 20.87 13.80
CA GLY A 396 23.57 21.37 13.61
C GLY A 396 22.90 21.89 14.88
N MET A 397 23.49 21.62 16.06
CA MET A 397 22.97 22.08 17.35
C MET A 397 23.36 23.52 17.68
N LYS A 398 24.23 24.16 16.90
CA LYS A 398 24.52 25.60 17.04
C LYS A 398 24.71 26.23 15.67
N PHE A 399 23.82 27.12 15.28
CA PHE A 399 23.88 27.81 13.99
C PHE A 399 23.31 29.22 14.07
N ASN A 400 23.67 30.06 13.10
CA ASN A 400 23.03 31.36 12.92
C ASN A 400 22.07 31.25 11.75
N GLN A 401 20.86 31.79 11.92
CA GLN A 401 19.82 31.80 10.90
C GLN A 401 20.26 32.50 9.59
N GLY A 402 21.19 33.48 9.66
CA GLY A 402 21.53 34.36 8.54
C GLY A 402 20.58 35.56 8.44
N ARG A 403 20.85 36.52 7.54
CA ARG A 403 20.10 37.79 7.40
C ARG A 403 18.75 37.68 6.68
N GLU A 404 18.56 36.65 5.86
CA GLU A 404 17.28 36.38 5.18
C GLU A 404 16.88 34.90 5.32
N PRO A 405 16.54 34.44 6.53
CA PRO A 405 16.13 33.07 6.75
C PRO A 405 14.63 32.92 6.47
N SER A 406 14.23 33.08 5.22
CA SER A 406 12.97 32.48 4.78
C SER A 406 13.26 31.02 4.44
N GLY A 407 12.83 30.09 5.30
CA GLY A 407 13.03 28.68 5.01
C GLY A 407 12.72 27.74 6.16
N LYS A 408 12.64 26.45 5.84
CA LYS A 408 12.49 25.37 6.82
C LYS A 408 13.86 24.80 7.15
N PHE A 409 14.13 24.65 8.44
CA PHE A 409 15.37 24.03 8.91
C PHE A 409 15.06 22.62 9.40
N PHE A 410 15.92 21.66 9.08
CA PHE A 410 15.85 20.32 9.65
C PHE A 410 17.19 19.98 10.27
N ILE A 411 17.16 19.59 11.54
CA ILE A 411 18.33 19.07 12.24
C ILE A 411 18.25 17.56 12.22
N LEU A 412 19.26 16.94 11.64
CA LEU A 412 19.32 15.51 11.34
C LEU A 412 20.36 14.81 12.21
N GLY A 413 20.16 13.51 12.44
CA GLY A 413 21.09 12.68 13.20
C GLY A 413 20.97 12.84 14.72
N LEU A 414 19.84 13.37 15.19
CA LEU A 414 19.49 13.41 16.61
C LEU A 414 19.10 12.01 17.11
N LYS A 415 19.06 11.83 18.43
CA LYS A 415 18.56 10.59 19.02
C LYS A 415 17.04 10.51 18.79
N PRO A 416 16.52 9.47 18.12
CA PRO A 416 15.09 9.33 17.87
C PRO A 416 14.25 9.42 19.13
N GLY A 417 13.16 10.20 19.08
CA GLY A 417 12.25 10.40 20.20
C GLY A 417 12.80 11.20 21.38
N ALA A 418 14.07 11.63 21.36
CA ALA A 418 14.65 12.42 22.44
C ALA A 418 14.11 13.85 22.44
N VAL A 419 13.95 14.41 23.65
CA VAL A 419 13.61 15.82 23.85
C VAL A 419 14.90 16.63 23.81
N TYR A 420 14.83 17.83 23.24
CA TYR A 420 15.90 18.81 23.18
C TYR A 420 15.34 20.17 23.62
N ASN A 421 16.13 20.91 24.40
CA ASN A 421 15.89 22.32 24.64
C ASN A 421 16.36 23.10 23.41
N VAL A 422 15.49 23.95 22.88
CA VAL A 422 15.76 24.83 21.73
C VAL A 422 15.75 26.26 22.24
N GLU A 423 16.91 26.87 22.21
CA GLU A 423 17.16 28.27 22.57
C GLU A 423 17.35 29.05 21.27
N VAL A 424 16.55 30.09 21.07
CA VAL A 424 16.67 31.04 19.97
C VAL A 424 16.93 32.39 20.62
N ASP A 425 17.93 33.12 20.16
CA ASP A 425 18.25 34.45 20.71
C ASP A 425 16.99 35.34 20.73
N ASP A 426 16.74 36.01 21.85
CA ASP A 426 15.57 36.86 22.12
C ASP A 426 14.19 36.15 22.15
N GLU A 427 14.14 34.82 22.12
CA GLU A 427 12.91 34.02 22.35
C GLU A 427 12.97 33.21 23.65
N GLU A 428 11.80 32.78 24.14
CA GLU A 428 11.72 31.86 25.26
C GLU A 428 12.25 30.46 24.91
N LEU A 429 12.96 29.86 25.86
CA LEU A 429 13.42 28.48 25.75
C LEU A 429 12.24 27.53 25.60
N ARG A 430 12.23 26.73 24.54
CA ARG A 430 11.19 25.70 24.32
C ARG A 430 11.77 24.29 24.27
N GLN A 431 10.93 23.30 24.54
CA GLN A 431 11.28 21.89 24.43
C GLN A 431 10.65 21.31 23.17
N GLU A 432 11.48 20.67 22.35
CA GLU A 432 11.07 20.01 21.13
C GLU A 432 11.52 18.55 21.13
N ARG A 433 10.79 17.69 20.42
CA ARG A 433 11.09 16.26 20.35
C ARG A 433 11.53 15.87 18.94
N ALA A 434 12.68 15.23 18.83
CA ALA A 434 13.11 14.61 17.59
C ALA A 434 12.16 13.45 17.22
N ASP A 435 11.84 13.32 15.95
CA ASP A 435 10.92 12.30 15.45
C ASP A 435 11.53 10.88 15.45
N SER A 436 10.84 9.89 14.89
CA SER A 436 11.32 8.50 14.88
C SER A 436 12.55 8.29 13.98
N GLY A 437 12.84 9.22 13.07
CA GLY A 437 14.05 9.25 12.26
C GLY A 437 15.20 10.04 12.88
N GLY A 438 15.01 10.63 14.05
CA GLY A 438 16.02 11.52 14.65
C GLY A 438 16.10 12.87 13.93
N THR A 439 14.98 13.34 13.39
CA THR A 439 14.85 14.63 12.72
C THR A 439 14.07 15.61 13.58
N LEU A 440 14.54 16.86 13.63
CA LEU A 440 13.83 17.96 14.26
C LEU A 440 13.58 19.09 13.26
N PRO A 441 12.31 19.34 12.86
CA PRO A 441 11.96 20.49 12.03
C PRO A 441 11.92 21.76 12.88
N LEU A 442 12.50 22.84 12.36
CA LEU A 442 12.42 24.18 12.92
C LEU A 442 11.94 25.13 11.81
N SER A 443 11.01 26.01 12.16
CA SER A 443 10.55 27.09 11.30
C SER A 443 10.76 28.40 12.03
N PHE A 444 11.13 29.43 11.28
CA PHE A 444 11.39 30.73 11.83
C PHE A 444 10.76 31.81 10.92
N PRO A 445 10.35 32.95 11.49
CA PRO A 445 9.79 34.05 10.71
C PRO A 445 10.87 34.69 9.80
N PRO A 446 10.47 35.26 8.64
CA PRO A 446 11.38 35.97 7.76
C PRO A 446 12.04 37.20 8.43
N GLY A 447 13.28 37.51 8.07
CA GLY A 447 13.96 38.77 8.40
C GLY A 447 14.60 38.85 9.80
N GLY A 448 14.52 37.80 10.61
CA GLY A 448 15.26 37.71 11.87
C GLY A 448 16.69 37.20 11.66
N THR A 449 17.67 37.74 12.40
CA THR A 449 18.97 37.09 12.60
C THR A 449 19.02 36.60 14.04
N ALA A 450 18.88 35.29 14.26
CA ALA A 450 19.02 34.70 15.59
C ALA A 450 20.07 33.59 15.59
N GLY A 451 20.85 33.53 16.66
CA GLY A 451 21.61 32.33 17.02
C GLY A 451 20.65 31.30 17.60
N VAL A 452 20.78 30.06 17.13
CA VAL A 452 19.97 28.92 17.59
C VAL A 452 20.89 27.92 18.26
N ARG A 453 20.52 27.46 19.45
CA ARG A 453 21.25 26.45 20.24
C ARG A 453 20.31 25.33 20.65
N LEU A 454 20.76 24.10 20.46
CA LEU A 454 20.08 22.89 20.90
C LEU A 454 20.95 22.17 21.91
N TYR A 455 20.33 21.63 22.94
CA TYR A 455 21.01 20.79 23.92
C TYR A 455 20.03 19.80 24.56
N PRO A 456 20.49 18.61 24.99
CA PRO A 456 19.67 17.72 25.79
C PRO A 456 19.15 18.45 27.05
N PRO A 457 17.97 18.08 27.57
CA PRO A 457 17.48 18.63 28.82
C PRO A 457 18.52 18.39 29.89
N ARG A 458 19.00 19.47 30.52
CA ARG A 458 19.74 19.33 31.77
C ARG A 458 18.70 18.85 32.79
N TRP A 459 18.81 17.61 33.25
CA TRP A 459 18.02 17.17 34.39
C TRP A 459 18.26 18.13 35.57
N PRO A 460 17.22 18.52 36.32
CA PRO A 460 17.42 18.85 37.72
C PRO A 460 17.94 17.66 38.51
#